data_AF-G8RXS5-F1
#
_entry.id   AF-G8RXS5-F1
#
_cell.length_a   1.000
_cell.length_b   1.000
_cell.length_c   1.000
_cell.angle_alpha   90.00
_cell.angle_beta   90.00
_cell.angle_gamma   90.00
#
_symmetry.space_group_name_H-M   'P 1'
#
loop_
_entity.id
_entity.type
_entity.pdbx_description
1 polymer ?
#
loop_
_entity_poly.entity_id
_entity_poly.type
_entity_poly.pdbx_seq_one_letter_code
_entity_poly.pdbx_strand_id
1 'polypeptide(L)'
;MGWFERARKASAAQRVTRADERQAAATFGELAALGAERERLMRDGLAGVATIVGIREGVATTALGVWHELALDVQLPDRAPYRASRRVALELSTAPHIAVGASVPVRVDPADRSTVLVVTHP
;
A
#
# COMPACT_ATOMS: atom_id res chain seq x y z
N MET A 1 -25.78 -44.86 12.43
CA MET A 1 -25.46 -44.48 11.04
C MET A 1 -25.10 -42.99 11.03
N GLY A 2 -23.81 -42.68 11.08
CA GLY A 2 -23.29 -41.39 11.51
C GLY A 2 -23.20 -40.33 10.41
N TRP A 3 -23.71 -39.14 10.72
CA TRP A 3 -23.56 -37.90 9.93
C TRP A 3 -22.10 -37.64 9.51
N PHE A 4 -21.13 -38.02 10.34
CA PHE A 4 -19.71 -37.66 10.24
C PHE A 4 -18.97 -38.23 9.02
N GLU A 5 -19.49 -39.24 8.32
CA GLU A 5 -18.78 -39.86 7.18
C GLU A 5 -18.91 -39.09 5.86
N ARG A 6 -19.91 -38.19 5.75
CA ARG A 6 -20.14 -37.41 4.50
C ARG A 6 -19.30 -36.15 4.37
N ALA A 7 -18.74 -35.62 5.46
CA ALA A 7 -17.96 -34.38 5.41
C ALA A 7 -16.54 -34.58 4.86
N ARG A 8 -15.99 -35.81 4.91
CA ARG A 8 -14.60 -36.07 4.49
C ARG A 8 -14.41 -36.17 2.97
N LYS A 9 -15.49 -36.19 2.18
CA LYS A 9 -15.43 -36.40 0.71
C LYS A 9 -15.56 -35.12 -0.11
N ALA A 10 -15.82 -33.96 0.51
CA ALA A 10 -16.06 -32.70 -0.20
C ALA A 10 -14.77 -31.88 -0.47
N SER A 11 -13.65 -32.21 0.16
CA SER A 11 -12.42 -31.38 0.12
C SER A 11 -11.42 -31.77 -0.97
N ALA A 12 -11.70 -32.80 -1.78
CA ALA A 12 -10.69 -33.47 -2.60
C ALA A 12 -10.59 -33.01 -4.07
N ALA A 13 -11.17 -31.88 -4.48
CA ALA A 13 -11.17 -31.49 -5.89
C ALA A 13 -11.18 -29.99 -6.19
N GLN A 14 -10.53 -29.15 -5.37
CA GLN A 14 -10.22 -27.79 -5.83
C GLN A 14 -9.07 -27.87 -6.83
N ARG A 15 -9.41 -28.15 -8.10
CA ARG A 15 -8.44 -28.08 -9.20
C ARG A 15 -8.05 -26.62 -9.34
N VAL A 16 -6.86 -26.28 -8.86
CA VAL A 16 -6.21 -25.01 -9.17
C VAL A 16 -6.15 -24.90 -10.69
N THR A 17 -6.82 -23.90 -11.24
CA THR A 17 -6.81 -23.66 -12.67
C THR A 17 -5.56 -22.89 -13.05
N ARG A 18 -5.12 -23.00 -14.31
CA ARG A 18 -4.04 -22.13 -14.82
C ARG A 18 -4.36 -20.64 -14.70
N ALA A 19 -5.64 -20.27 -14.62
CA ALA A 19 -6.05 -18.89 -14.37
C ALA A 19 -5.75 -18.47 -12.93
N ASP A 20 -6.03 -19.35 -11.96
CA ASP A 20 -5.72 -19.12 -10.54
C ASP A 20 -4.20 -18.99 -10.30
N GLU A 21 -3.39 -19.83 -10.95
CA GLU A 21 -1.91 -19.75 -10.86
C GLU A 21 -1.38 -18.42 -11.40
N ARG A 22 -1.92 -17.96 -12.55
CA ARG A 22 -1.53 -16.68 -13.15
C ARG A 22 -1.96 -15.49 -12.29
N GLN A 23 -3.16 -15.55 -11.73
CA GLN A 23 -3.68 -14.54 -10.80
C GLN A 23 -2.76 -14.44 -9.58
N ALA A 24 -2.42 -15.58 -8.96
CA ALA A 24 -1.53 -15.61 -7.81
C ALA A 24 -0.15 -15.04 -8.14
N ALA A 25 0.46 -15.48 -9.25
CA ALA A 25 1.78 -14.99 -9.68
C ALA A 25 1.80 -13.48 -9.93
N ALA A 26 0.75 -12.92 -10.53
CA ALA A 26 0.61 -11.48 -10.75
C ALA A 26 0.55 -10.71 -9.42
N THR A 27 -0.28 -11.17 -8.47
CA THR A 27 -0.40 -10.58 -7.13
C THR A 27 0.93 -10.60 -6.37
N PHE A 28 1.67 -11.72 -6.43
CA PHE A 28 3.00 -11.82 -5.82
C PHE A 28 4.01 -10.87 -6.47
N GLY A 29 3.99 -10.73 -7.79
CA GLY A 29 4.84 -9.79 -8.51
C GLY A 29 4.57 -8.33 -8.09
N GLU A 30 3.30 -7.95 -7.96
CA GLU A 30 2.91 -6.61 -7.50
C GLU A 30 3.38 -6.35 -6.06
N LEU A 31 3.17 -7.31 -5.14
CA LEU A 31 3.67 -7.22 -3.77
C LEU A 31 5.19 -7.07 -3.69
N ALA A 32 5.92 -7.88 -4.46
CA ALA A 32 7.38 -7.84 -4.49
C ALA A 32 7.89 -6.48 -4.98
N ALA A 33 7.27 -5.91 -6.01
CA ALA A 33 7.61 -4.59 -6.53
C ALA A 33 7.36 -3.49 -5.48
N LEU A 34 6.22 -3.52 -4.79
CA LEU A 34 5.90 -2.57 -3.72
C LEU A 34 6.87 -2.70 -2.54
N GLY A 35 7.26 -3.92 -2.18
CA GLY A 35 8.23 -4.20 -1.13
C GLY A 35 9.62 -3.66 -1.46
N ALA A 36 10.14 -3.98 -2.66
CA ALA A 36 11.45 -3.50 -3.11
C ALA A 36 11.53 -1.98 -3.16
N GLU A 37 10.45 -1.33 -3.64
CA GLU A 37 10.37 0.13 -3.70
C GLU A 37 10.33 0.74 -2.30
N ARG A 38 9.54 0.17 -1.39
CA ARG A 38 9.51 0.59 0.02
C ARG A 38 10.89 0.47 0.64
N GLU A 39 11.58 -0.65 0.46
CA GLU A 39 12.92 -0.87 1.00
C GLU A 39 13.94 0.13 0.45
N ARG A 40 13.90 0.40 -0.86
CA ARG A 40 14.74 1.42 -1.49
C ARG A 40 14.53 2.80 -0.88
N LEU A 41 13.27 3.24 -0.76
CA LEU A 41 12.96 4.55 -0.16
C LEU A 41 13.27 4.61 1.34
N MET A 42 13.15 3.50 2.07
CA MET A 42 13.57 3.46 3.48
C MET A 42 15.08 3.60 3.64
N ARG A 43 15.88 3.04 2.72
CA ARG A 43 17.35 3.14 2.73
C ARG A 43 17.86 4.47 2.20
N ASP A 44 17.39 4.87 1.02
CA ASP A 44 18.00 5.94 0.22
C ASP A 44 17.14 7.21 0.14
N GLY A 45 15.90 7.15 0.63
CA GLY A 45 14.96 8.26 0.56
C GLY A 45 15.30 9.40 1.51
N LEU A 46 15.15 10.63 1.02
CA LEU A 46 15.29 11.85 1.79
C LEU A 46 14.23 11.89 2.90
N ALA A 47 14.67 12.06 4.14
CA ALA A 47 13.76 12.20 5.27
C ALA A 47 13.05 13.56 5.23
N GLY A 48 11.74 13.54 5.40
CA GLY A 48 10.89 14.72 5.45
C GLY A 48 9.69 14.54 6.35
N VAL A 49 8.89 15.60 6.44
CA VAL A 49 7.57 15.58 7.07
C VAL A 49 6.57 16.05 6.02
N ALA A 50 5.42 15.39 5.94
CA ALA A 50 4.33 15.82 5.08
C ALA A 50 3.07 16.06 5.90
N THR A 51 2.32 17.09 5.55
CA THR A 51 0.97 17.29 6.05
C THR A 51 -0.02 16.74 5.02
N ILE A 52 -0.95 15.88 5.47
CA ILE A 52 -2.01 15.37 4.62
C ILE A 52 -3.02 16.49 4.41
N VAL A 53 -3.20 16.96 3.17
CA VAL A 53 -4.13 18.04 2.84
C VAL A 53 -5.43 17.55 2.20
N GLY A 54 -5.46 16.29 1.77
CA GLY A 54 -6.65 15.67 1.20
C GLY A 54 -6.50 14.16 1.10
N ILE A 55 -7.64 13.46 1.15
CA ILE A 55 -7.72 12.02 0.96
C ILE A 55 -8.83 11.77 -0.06
N ARG A 56 -8.50 11.07 -1.14
CA ARG A 56 -9.45 10.55 -2.11
C ARG A 56 -9.52 9.04 -1.95
N GLU A 57 -10.68 8.55 -1.59
CA GLU A 57 -10.87 7.12 -1.32
C GLU A 57 -11.20 6.33 -2.58
N GLY A 58 -10.84 5.04 -2.60
CA GLY A 58 -11.30 4.13 -3.65
C GLY A 58 -10.86 4.49 -5.06
N VAL A 59 -9.68 5.09 -5.22
CA VAL A 59 -9.21 5.56 -6.54
C VAL A 59 -8.83 4.41 -7.47
N ALA A 60 -8.54 3.23 -6.93
CA ALA A 60 -8.34 2.01 -7.68
C ALA A 60 -8.65 0.77 -6.81
N THR A 61 -9.02 -0.33 -7.46
CA THR A 61 -9.15 -1.64 -6.83
C THR A 61 -8.24 -2.61 -7.56
N THR A 62 -7.36 -3.27 -6.82
CA THR A 62 -6.37 -4.23 -7.33
C THR A 62 -6.55 -5.58 -6.65
N ALA A 63 -5.77 -6.58 -7.04
CA ALA A 63 -5.71 -7.86 -6.33
C ALA A 63 -5.25 -7.70 -4.86
N LEU A 64 -4.55 -6.60 -4.54
CA LEU A 64 -4.06 -6.28 -3.19
C LEU A 64 -5.04 -5.47 -2.34
N GLY A 65 -6.20 -5.11 -2.91
CA GLY A 65 -7.24 -4.36 -2.23
C GLY A 65 -7.49 -2.99 -2.84
N VAL A 66 -8.18 -2.16 -2.05
CA VAL A 66 -8.58 -0.81 -2.43
C VAL A 66 -7.45 0.18 -2.16
N TRP A 67 -7.18 1.02 -3.14
CA TRP A 67 -6.19 2.08 -3.06
C TRP A 67 -6.86 3.42 -2.80
N HIS A 68 -6.25 4.20 -1.92
CA HIS A 68 -6.61 5.58 -1.61
C HIS A 68 -5.49 6.49 -2.12
N GLU A 69 -5.81 7.73 -2.45
CA GLU A 69 -4.84 8.74 -2.85
C GLU A 69 -4.77 9.83 -1.78
N LEU A 70 -3.57 10.07 -1.26
CA LEU A 70 -3.26 11.11 -0.31
C LEU A 70 -2.65 12.29 -1.05
N ALA A 71 -3.24 13.48 -0.89
CA ALA A 71 -2.60 14.73 -1.24
C ALA A 71 -1.75 15.19 -0.06
N LEU A 72 -0.47 15.43 -0.31
CA LEU A 72 0.54 15.72 0.69
C LEU A 72 1.20 17.06 0.40
N ASP A 73 1.28 17.93 1.40
CA ASP A 73 2.20 19.07 1.39
C ASP A 73 3.49 18.64 2.10
N VAL A 74 4.55 18.43 1.32
CA VAL A 74 5.81 17.84 1.75
C VAL A 74 6.81 18.93 2.10
N GLN A 75 7.40 18.84 3.29
CA GLN A 75 8.48 19.69 3.77
C GLN A 75 9.77 18.87 3.93
N LEU A 76 10.85 19.35 3.33
CA LEU A 76 12.20 18.81 3.47
C LEU A 76 13.11 19.87 4.14
N PRO A 77 14.13 19.48 4.92
CA PRO A 77 14.96 20.43 5.69
C PRO A 77 15.60 21.53 4.85
N ASP A 78 16.15 21.17 3.68
CA ASP A 78 16.94 22.09 2.85
C ASP A 78 16.26 22.44 1.52
N ARG A 79 14.94 22.28 1.43
CA ARG A 79 14.20 22.51 0.18
C ARG A 79 12.87 23.22 0.42
N ALA A 80 12.42 23.93 -0.60
CA ALA A 80 11.09 24.53 -0.61
C ALA A 80 10.01 23.45 -0.49
N PRO A 81 8.92 23.71 0.28
CA PRO A 81 7.77 22.83 0.31
C PRO A 81 7.17 22.62 -1.07
N TYR A 82 6.62 21.44 -1.29
CA TYR A 82 5.95 21.10 -2.55
C TYR A 82 4.79 20.13 -2.32
N ARG A 83 3.87 20.07 -3.28
CA ARG A 83 2.72 19.17 -3.23
C ARG A 83 3.02 17.86 -3.96
N ALA A 84 2.71 16.75 -3.31
CA ALA A 84 2.82 15.40 -3.88
C ALA A 84 1.47 14.67 -3.77
N SER A 85 1.24 13.73 -4.68
CA SER A 85 0.13 12.79 -4.59
C SER A 85 0.68 11.39 -4.39
N ARG A 86 0.19 10.67 -3.38
CA ARG A 86 0.64 9.30 -3.09
C ARG A 86 -0.54 8.35 -2.98
N ARG A 87 -0.51 7.29 -3.79
CA ARG A 87 -1.42 6.16 -3.65
C ARG A 87 -0.95 5.19 -2.58
N VAL A 88 -1.86 4.77 -1.72
CA VAL A 88 -1.63 3.84 -0.62
C VAL A 88 -2.72 2.78 -0.60
N ALA A 89 -2.32 1.52 -0.45
CA ALA A 89 -3.23 0.42 -0.14
C ALA A 89 -3.26 0.27 1.39
N LEU A 90 -4.17 0.98 2.05
CA LEU A 90 -4.36 0.89 3.50
C LEU A 90 -5.84 1.00 3.84
N GLU A 91 -6.27 0.27 4.86
CA GLU A 91 -7.62 0.40 5.39
C GLU A 91 -7.67 1.60 6.35
N LEU A 92 -8.28 2.71 5.91
CA LEU A 92 -8.27 3.98 6.67
C LEU A 92 -8.87 3.84 8.08
N SER A 93 -9.83 2.92 8.28
CA SER A 93 -10.42 2.58 9.57
C SER A 93 -9.37 2.14 10.61
N THR A 94 -8.28 1.52 10.16
CA THR A 94 -7.21 0.98 11.01
C THR A 94 -6.06 1.96 11.23
N ALA A 95 -6.09 3.11 10.53
CA ALA A 95 -5.02 4.10 10.54
C ALA A 95 -5.56 5.50 10.89
N PRO A 96 -6.06 5.73 12.12
CA PRO A 96 -6.68 7.00 12.52
C PRO A 96 -5.73 8.20 12.47
N HIS A 97 -4.41 7.95 12.47
CA HIS A 97 -3.39 8.98 12.31
C HIS A 97 -3.24 9.46 10.84
N ILE A 98 -3.86 8.77 9.88
CA ILE A 98 -3.92 9.14 8.47
C ILE A 98 -5.22 9.92 8.25
N ALA A 99 -5.20 11.20 8.63
CA ALA A 99 -6.32 12.12 8.48
C ALA A 99 -5.86 13.45 7.88
N VAL A 100 -6.76 14.18 7.24
CA VAL A 100 -6.45 15.54 6.76
C VAL A 100 -6.04 16.43 7.94
N GLY A 101 -4.95 17.16 7.76
CA GLY A 101 -4.28 17.96 8.78
C GLY A 101 -3.21 17.20 9.58
N ALA A 102 -3.14 15.87 9.48
CA ALA A 102 -2.12 15.10 10.16
C ALA A 102 -0.74 15.32 9.53
N SER A 103 0.27 15.50 10.37
CA SER A 103 1.68 15.54 9.97
C SER A 103 2.29 14.15 10.14
N VAL A 104 2.81 13.61 9.05
CA VAL A 104 3.37 12.25 8.99
C VAL A 104 4.82 12.29 8.49
N PRO A 105 5.71 11.43 9.03
CA PRO A 105 7.05 11.31 8.50
C PRO A 105 7.02 10.66 7.11
N VAL A 106 7.86 11.15 6.22
CA VAL A 106 7.94 10.66 4.84
C VAL A 106 9.38 10.40 4.40
N ARG A 107 9.51 9.51 3.41
CA ARG A 107 10.73 9.30 2.62
C ARG A 107 10.45 9.69 1.18
N VAL A 108 11.24 10.61 0.64
CA VAL A 108 11.10 11.10 -0.73
C VAL A 108 12.23 10.54 -1.58
N ASP A 109 11.92 10.04 -2.78
CA ASP A 109 12.96 9.65 -3.71
C ASP A 109 13.80 10.88 -4.15
N PRO A 110 15.12 10.87 -3.96
CA PRO A 110 15.98 11.94 -4.47
C PRO A 110 15.95 12.07 -6.01
N ALA A 111 15.69 10.98 -6.74
CA ALA A 111 15.64 10.98 -8.21
C ALA A 111 14.27 11.46 -8.76
N ASP A 112 13.18 11.21 -8.03
CA ASP A 112 11.81 11.58 -8.42
C ASP A 112 10.97 12.05 -7.23
N ARG A 113 10.77 13.37 -7.13
CA ARG A 113 10.06 13.96 -6.00
C ARG A 113 8.57 13.60 -5.93
N SER A 114 7.98 13.05 -6.99
CA SER A 114 6.61 12.54 -6.97
C SER A 114 6.49 11.20 -6.22
N THR A 115 7.61 10.50 -6.07
CA THR A 115 7.69 9.23 -5.35
C THR A 115 7.94 9.48 -3.87
N VAL A 116 6.87 9.36 -3.08
CA VAL A 116 6.85 9.63 -1.63
C VAL A 116 6.34 8.39 -0.88
N LEU A 117 7.07 7.94 0.13
CA LEU A 117 6.66 6.89 1.05
C LEU A 117 6.25 7.52 2.38
N VAL A 118 5.02 7.26 2.82
CA VAL A 118 4.59 7.58 4.19
C VAL A 118 5.14 6.52 5.13
N VAL A 119 5.83 6.96 6.18
CA VAL A 119 6.41 6.08 7.19
C VAL A 119 5.42 6.00 8.35
N THR A 120 4.69 4.89 8.46
CA THR A 120 3.93 4.60 9.67
C THR A 120 4.88 3.91 10.65
N HIS A 121 5.10 4.52 11.82
CA HIS A 121 5.77 3.80 12.90
C HIS A 121 4.86 2.67 13.39
N PRO A 122 5.40 1.48 13.70
CA PRO A 122 4.64 0.38 14.27
C PRO A 122 4.08 0.73 15.66
#